data_AF-A0A4Y2AWG2-F1
#
_entry.id   AF-A0A4Y2AWG2-F1
#
_cell.length_a   1.000
_cell.length_b   1.000
_cell.length_c   1.000
_cell.angle_alpha   90.00
_cell.angle_beta   90.00
_cell.angle_gamma   90.00
#
_symmetry.space_group_name_H-M   'P 1'
#
loop_
_entity.id
_entity.type
_entity.pdbx_description
1 polymer ?
#
loop_
_entity_poly.entity_id
_entity_poly.type
_entity_poly.pdbx_seq_one_letter_code
_entity_poly.pdbx_strand_id
1 'polypeptide(L)'
;MNSKQAENLMKLNKIGNITVKTSPHHTLNYSKGVISESEFQRDLEEDLLDCLKDQNTIAVKRITIKRNGQIFPTKHLILTFNNPTLPKSVKIAYINCPVKPYIPDPIRCFKCQKFGHTITACRGNKENCSRCTLPDHNSQT
;
A
#
# COMPACT_ATOMS: atom_id res chain seq x y z
N MET A 1 15.03 0.01 -18.04
CA MET A 1 15.15 1.47 -17.81
C MET A 1 16.57 1.89 -18.11
N ASN A 2 16.78 3.05 -18.71
CA ASN A 2 18.12 3.61 -18.91
C ASN A 2 18.55 4.35 -17.63
N SER A 3 19.26 3.67 -16.74
CA SER A 3 19.69 4.21 -15.43
C SER A 3 20.43 5.54 -15.56
N LYS A 4 21.30 5.65 -16.58
CA LYS A 4 22.09 6.86 -16.85
C LYS A 4 21.21 8.08 -17.15
N GLN A 5 20.10 7.91 -17.88
CA GLN A 5 19.16 9.01 -18.14
C GLN A 5 18.38 9.41 -16.88
N ALA A 6 17.93 8.44 -16.09
CA ALA A 6 17.22 8.71 -14.83
C ALA A 6 18.12 9.44 -13.81
N GLU A 7 19.39 9.03 -13.69
CA GLU A 7 20.38 9.71 -12.86
C GLU A 7 20.66 11.15 -13.31
N ASN A 8 20.73 11.38 -14.61
CA ASN A 8 20.90 12.74 -15.15
C ASN A 8 19.68 13.63 -14.89
N LEU A 9 18.47 13.07 -15.04
CA LEU A 9 17.23 13.75 -14.68
C LEU A 9 17.19 14.12 -13.19
N MET A 10 17.62 13.22 -12.31
CA MET A 10 17.65 13.46 -10.86
C MET A 10 18.63 14.57 -10.43
N LYS A 11 19.62 14.91 -11.26
CA LYS A 11 20.59 16.00 -11.02
C LYS A 11 20.16 17.35 -11.62
N LEU A 12 19.04 17.35 -12.36
CA LEU A 12 18.58 18.51 -13.11
C LEU A 12 17.96 19.56 -12.17
N ASN A 13 18.59 20.73 -12.08
CA ASN A 13 18.12 21.83 -11.24
C ASN A 13 17.55 23.02 -12.04
N LYS A 14 17.70 23.01 -13.37
CA LYS A 14 17.19 24.06 -14.26
C LYS A 14 16.70 23.50 -15.60
N ILE A 15 15.64 24.08 -16.13
CA ILE A 15 15.18 23.91 -17.51
C ILE A 15 15.14 25.30 -18.14
N GLY A 16 16.09 25.60 -19.03
CA GLY A 16 16.33 26.96 -19.50
C GLY A 16 16.62 27.90 -18.32
N ASN A 17 15.78 28.92 -18.14
CA ASN A 17 15.88 29.89 -17.04
C ASN A 17 15.00 29.56 -15.82
N ILE A 18 14.31 28.41 -15.81
CA ILE A 18 13.41 28.01 -14.72
C ILE A 18 14.13 27.04 -13.79
N THR A 19 14.19 27.36 -12.50
CA THR A 19 14.69 26.44 -11.47
C THR A 19 13.66 25.34 -11.21
N VAL A 20 14.10 24.08 -11.22
CA VAL A 20 13.25 22.92 -10.99
C VAL A 20 13.84 22.03 -9.90
N LYS A 21 12.97 21.25 -9.24
CA LYS A 21 13.37 20.21 -8.28
C LYS A 21 12.89 18.86 -8.80
N THR A 22 13.80 17.92 -8.93
CA THR A 22 13.49 16.55 -9.34
C THR A 22 13.47 15.60 -8.16
N SER A 23 12.50 14.68 -8.15
CA SER A 23 12.38 13.62 -7.17
C SER A 23 11.86 12.36 -7.84
N PRO A 24 12.18 11.15 -7.33
CA PRO A 24 11.56 9.94 -7.82
C PRO A 24 10.03 10.03 -7.68
N HIS A 25 9.30 9.41 -8.61
CA HIS A 25 7.86 9.30 -8.46
C HIS A 25 7.52 8.57 -7.16
N HIS A 26 6.62 9.17 -6.37
CA HIS A 26 6.27 8.75 -5.02
C HIS A 26 5.63 7.35 -4.93
N THR A 27 5.12 6.79 -6.04
CA THR A 27 4.45 5.47 -6.08
C THR A 27 4.97 4.51 -7.14
N LEU A 28 5.52 4.99 -8.26
CA LEU A 28 5.82 4.13 -9.42
C LEU A 28 7.17 3.41 -9.28
N ASN A 29 7.99 3.82 -8.32
CA ASN A 29 9.29 3.19 -8.04
C ASN A 29 9.22 2.13 -6.94
N TYR A 30 8.02 1.86 -6.42
CA TYR A 30 7.79 0.92 -5.33
C TYR A 30 6.87 -0.21 -5.78
N SER A 31 7.08 -1.39 -5.21
CA SER A 31 6.15 -2.51 -5.34
C SER A 31 5.68 -2.95 -3.96
N LYS A 32 4.49 -3.54 -3.91
CA LYS A 32 3.93 -4.08 -2.66
C LYS A 32 3.60 -5.54 -2.83
N GLY A 33 4.05 -6.34 -1.87
CA GLY A 33 3.83 -7.78 -1.82
C GLY A 33 3.18 -8.21 -0.52
N VAL A 34 2.63 -9.42 -0.50
CA VAL A 34 2.10 -10.08 0.68
C VAL A 34 2.83 -11.39 0.89
N ILE A 35 3.33 -11.61 2.10
CA ILE A 35 3.77 -12.92 2.60
C ILE A 35 2.74 -13.43 3.62
N SER A 36 2.65 -14.75 3.81
CA SER A 36 1.56 -15.39 4.56
C SER A 36 2.03 -16.51 5.47
N GLU A 37 2.96 -16.19 6.37
CA GLU A 37 3.63 -17.16 7.25
C GLU A 37 3.13 -17.02 8.69
N SER A 38 2.72 -18.15 9.29
CA SER A 38 2.18 -18.21 10.67
C SER A 38 3.24 -17.93 11.75
N GLU A 39 4.48 -18.24 11.43
CA GLU A 39 5.67 -18.12 12.26
C GLU A 39 5.85 -16.68 12.72
N PHE A 40 5.55 -15.72 11.86
CA PHE A 40 5.68 -14.29 12.14
C PHE A 40 4.41 -13.65 12.67
N GLN A 41 3.38 -14.42 13.09
CA GLN A 41 2.08 -13.84 13.47
C GLN A 41 2.16 -12.93 14.70
N ARG A 42 3.13 -13.18 15.59
CA ARG A 42 3.31 -12.45 16.85
C ARG A 42 4.47 -11.46 16.84
N ASP A 43 5.29 -11.46 15.79
CA ASP A 43 6.46 -10.60 15.69
C ASP A 43 6.08 -9.14 15.46
N LEU A 44 6.95 -8.22 15.89
CA LEU A 44 6.76 -6.80 15.66
C LEU A 44 7.13 -6.45 14.22
N GLU A 45 6.44 -5.46 13.66
CA GLU A 45 6.69 -5.01 12.28
C GLU A 45 8.07 -4.37 12.12
N GLU A 46 8.60 -3.75 13.18
CA GLU A 46 9.93 -3.15 13.22
C GLU A 46 11.05 -4.20 13.17
N ASP A 47 10.95 -5.27 13.95
CA ASP A 47 11.91 -6.39 13.93
C ASP A 47 11.95 -7.08 12.56
N LEU A 48 10.77 -7.30 11.97
CA LEU A 48 10.66 -7.88 10.64
C LEU A 48 11.21 -6.96 9.56
N LEU A 49 11.00 -5.65 9.69
CA LEU A 49 11.58 -4.66 8.77
C LEU A 49 13.10 -4.69 8.85
N ASP A 50 13.67 -4.74 10.06
CA ASP A 50 15.11 -4.81 10.26
C ASP A 50 15.75 -6.03 9.59
N CYS A 51 15.08 -7.19 9.67
CA CYS A 51 15.53 -8.43 9.00
C CYS A 51 15.44 -8.36 7.46
N LEU A 52 14.60 -7.48 6.92
CA LEU A 52 14.28 -7.39 5.50
C LEU A 52 14.90 -6.17 4.78
N LYS A 53 15.60 -5.29 5.50
CA LYS A 53 16.24 -4.08 4.94
C LYS A 53 17.18 -4.41 3.78
N ASP A 54 17.99 -5.46 3.93
CA ASP A 54 18.95 -5.91 2.91
C ASP A 54 18.28 -6.47 1.64
N GLN A 55 16.98 -6.73 1.70
CA GLN A 55 16.17 -7.19 0.58
C GLN A 55 15.30 -6.08 -0.03
N ASN A 56 15.72 -4.83 0.14
CA ASN A 56 15.06 -3.62 -0.37
C ASN A 56 13.66 -3.39 0.22
N THR A 57 13.34 -3.97 1.37
CA THR A 57 12.07 -3.70 2.06
C THR A 57 12.20 -2.39 2.85
N ILE A 58 11.26 -1.47 2.66
CA ILE A 58 11.24 -0.15 3.31
C ILE A 58 10.08 0.02 4.30
N ALA A 59 9.08 -0.85 4.22
CA ALA A 59 7.99 -0.88 5.19
C ALA A 59 7.40 -2.28 5.28
N VAL A 60 7.04 -2.67 6.49
CA VAL A 60 6.26 -3.86 6.80
C VAL A 60 4.96 -3.38 7.45
N LYS A 61 3.83 -3.99 7.07
CA LYS A 61 2.53 -3.72 7.70
C LYS A 61 1.73 -5.00 7.82
N ARG A 62 1.28 -5.32 9.03
CA ARG A 62 0.43 -6.47 9.31
C ARG A 62 -1.01 -6.19 8.94
N ILE A 63 -1.62 -7.16 8.26
CA ILE A 63 -3.07 -7.16 8.06
C ILE A 63 -3.71 -7.64 9.36
N THR A 64 -4.63 -6.86 9.89
CA THR A 64 -5.40 -7.21 11.08
C THR A 64 -6.86 -7.41 10.74
N ILE A 65 -7.53 -8.26 11.51
CA ILE A 65 -8.97 -8.48 11.37
C ILE A 65 -9.65 -7.98 12.63
N LYS A 66 -10.73 -7.23 12.46
CA LYS A 66 -11.60 -6.82 13.57
C LYS A 66 -12.73 -7.84 13.74
N ARG A 67 -12.82 -8.48 14.90
CA ARG A 67 -13.94 -9.38 15.28
C ARG A 67 -14.48 -8.94 16.64
N ASN A 68 -15.79 -8.74 16.74
CA ASN A 68 -16.47 -8.34 17.99
C ASN A 68 -15.81 -7.12 18.67
N GLY A 69 -15.39 -6.12 17.89
CA GLY A 69 -14.74 -4.92 18.40
C GLY A 69 -13.24 -5.05 18.68
N GLN A 70 -12.71 -6.26 18.79
CA GLN A 70 -11.29 -6.54 19.06
C GLN A 70 -10.49 -6.72 17.77
N ILE A 71 -9.22 -6.31 17.79
CA ILE A 71 -8.30 -6.38 16.65
C ILE A 71 -7.39 -7.59 16.85
N PHE A 72 -7.32 -8.45 15.84
CA PHE A 72 -6.50 -9.66 15.86
C PHE A 72 -5.42 -9.60 14.77
N PRO A 73 -4.15 -9.88 15.11
CA PRO A 73 -3.07 -9.98 14.14
C PRO A 73 -3.25 -11.23 13.27
N THR A 74 -3.08 -11.08 11.95
CA THR A 74 -3.04 -12.23 11.04
C THR A 74 -1.60 -12.60 10.68
N LYS A 75 -1.46 -13.75 10.02
CA LYS A 75 -0.21 -14.21 9.40
C LYS A 75 0.20 -13.41 8.15
N HIS A 76 -0.65 -12.50 7.68
CA HIS A 76 -0.43 -11.77 6.44
C HIS A 76 0.30 -10.46 6.69
N LEU A 77 1.43 -10.27 6.02
CA LEU A 77 2.26 -9.07 6.10
C LEU A 77 2.35 -8.45 4.70
N ILE A 78 2.04 -7.16 4.60
CA ILE A 78 2.29 -6.35 3.42
C ILE A 78 3.71 -5.81 3.51
N LEU A 79 4.53 -6.14 2.52
CA LEU A 79 5.89 -5.65 2.35
C LEU A 79 5.87 -4.55 1.28
N THR A 80 6.51 -3.42 1.55
CA THR A 80 6.76 -2.38 0.54
C THR A 80 8.23 -2.41 0.17
N PHE A 81 8.52 -2.59 -1.11
CA PHE A 81 9.88 -2.67 -1.64
C PHE A 81 10.26 -1.37 -2.36
N ASN A 82 11.50 -0.94 -2.18
CA ASN A 82 12.13 0.13 -2.97
C ASN A 82 12.59 -0.37 -4.35
N ASN A 83 11.73 -1.14 -5.01
CA ASN A 83 11.95 -1.65 -6.36
C ASN A 83 10.59 -1.70 -7.08
N PRO A 84 10.47 -1.18 -8.31
CA PRO A 84 9.24 -1.30 -9.09
C PRO A 84 8.89 -2.76 -9.44
N THR A 85 9.88 -3.65 -9.52
CA THR A 85 9.64 -5.07 -9.79
C THR A 85 9.48 -5.84 -8.49
N LEU A 86 8.38 -6.58 -8.37
CA LEU A 86 8.09 -7.37 -7.18
C LEU A 86 9.02 -8.60 -7.10
N PRO A 87 9.76 -8.80 -5.98
CA PRO A 87 10.49 -10.02 -5.74
C PRO A 87 9.56 -11.25 -5.70
N LYS A 88 10.03 -12.42 -6.14
CA LYS A 88 9.25 -13.67 -6.07
C LYS A 88 9.18 -14.25 -4.65
N SER A 89 10.22 -14.03 -3.86
CA SER A 89 10.30 -14.43 -2.47
C SER A 89 11.24 -13.50 -1.69
N VAL A 90 11.13 -13.54 -0.37
CA VAL A 90 12.08 -12.95 0.58
C VAL A 90 12.50 -14.01 1.59
N LYS A 91 13.66 -13.85 2.21
CA LYS A 91 14.10 -14.69 3.32
C LYS A 91 13.99 -13.93 4.63
N ILE A 92 13.34 -14.50 5.62
CA ILE A 92 13.32 -13.96 6.98
C ILE A 92 13.92 -15.04 7.86
N ALA A 93 15.05 -14.72 8.51
CA ALA A 93 15.94 -15.71 9.11
C ALA A 93 16.30 -16.82 8.10
N TYR A 94 15.76 -18.03 8.28
CA TYR A 94 16.00 -19.19 7.43
C TYR A 94 14.78 -19.63 6.60
N ILE A 95 13.67 -18.88 6.67
CA ILE A 95 12.42 -19.21 6.00
C ILE A 95 12.34 -18.45 4.68
N ASN A 96 12.18 -19.19 3.57
CA ASN A 96 11.90 -18.59 2.26
C ASN A 96 10.40 -18.35 2.10
N CYS A 97 10.00 -17.08 2.14
CA CYS A 97 8.62 -16.62 2.13
C CYS A 97 8.23 -16.22 0.69
N PRO A 98 7.31 -16.95 0.02
CA PRO A 98 6.81 -16.55 -1.30
C PRO A 98 6.05 -15.23 -1.21
N VAL A 99 6.36 -14.30 -2.12
CA VAL A 99 5.73 -12.98 -2.17
C VAL A 99 4.68 -12.97 -3.27
N LYS A 100 3.43 -12.63 -2.91
CA LYS A 100 2.33 -12.41 -3.86
C LYS A 100 2.09 -10.91 -4.05
N PRO A 101 1.67 -10.43 -5.23
CA PRO A 101 1.30 -9.02 -5.39
C PRO A 101 0.22 -8.60 -4.39
N TYR A 102 0.43 -7.45 -3.73
CA TYR A 102 -0.61 -6.86 -2.89
C TYR A 102 -1.63 -6.13 -3.75
N ILE A 103 -2.88 -6.56 -3.69
CA ILE A 103 -4.03 -5.91 -4.33
C ILE A 103 -4.89 -5.33 -3.20
N PRO A 104 -4.94 -3.99 -3.01
CA PRO A 104 -5.76 -3.39 -1.97
C PRO A 104 -7.25 -3.56 -2.30
N ASP A 105 -8.07 -3.64 -1.25
CA ASP A 105 -9.52 -3.60 -1.41
C ASP A 105 -9.96 -2.31 -2.11
N PRO A 106 -10.92 -2.37 -3.04
CA PRO A 106 -11.45 -1.18 -3.69
C PRO A 106 -11.98 -0.17 -2.68
N ILE A 107 -11.51 1.07 -2.77
CA ILE A 107 -11.98 2.15 -1.89
C ILE A 107 -13.44 2.43 -2.23
N ARG A 108 -14.34 2.22 -1.27
CA ARG A 108 -15.75 2.60 -1.38
C ARG A 108 -16.00 3.89 -0.60
N CYS A 109 -16.60 4.87 -1.25
CA CYS A 109 -17.05 6.09 -0.59
C CYS A 109 -18.35 5.82 0.16
N PHE A 110 -18.33 5.83 1.50
CA PHE A 110 -19.55 5.57 2.29
C PHE A 110 -20.58 6.69 2.26
N LYS A 111 -20.28 7.83 1.61
CA LYS A 111 -21.26 8.90 1.34
C LYS A 111 -22.12 8.55 0.12
N CYS A 112 -21.49 8.34 -1.04
CA CYS A 112 -22.20 8.12 -2.31
C CYS A 112 -22.26 6.66 -2.79
N GLN A 113 -21.63 5.74 -2.05
CA GLN A 113 -21.46 4.30 -2.32
C GLN A 113 -20.68 3.94 -3.59
N LYS A 114 -20.12 4.93 -4.33
CA LYS A 114 -19.27 4.67 -5.50
C LYS A 114 -17.84 4.32 -5.10
N PHE A 115 -17.14 3.59 -5.97
CA PHE A 115 -15.74 3.22 -5.77
C PHE A 115 -14.77 4.30 -6.25
N GLY A 116 -13.52 4.21 -5.79
CA GLY A 116 -12.37 4.98 -6.29
C GLY A 116 -12.07 6.29 -5.55
N HIS A 117 -12.80 6.63 -4.49
CA HIS A 117 -12.52 7.84 -3.70
C HIS A 117 -12.99 7.70 -2.24
N THR A 118 -12.36 8.46 -1.35
CA THR A 118 -12.75 8.56 0.06
C THR A 118 -13.94 9.51 0.25
N ILE A 119 -14.54 9.50 1.45
CA ILE A 119 -15.60 10.44 1.82
C ILE A 119 -15.12 11.90 1.69
N THR A 120 -13.88 12.18 2.09
CA THR A 120 -13.28 13.52 2.04
C THR A 120 -13.05 14.04 0.62
N ALA A 121 -12.81 13.15 -0.34
CA ALA A 121 -12.67 13.48 -1.76
C ALA A 121 -14.00 13.40 -2.53
N CYS A 122 -15.12 13.11 -1.85
CA CYS A 122 -16.41 12.92 -2.49
C CYS A 122 -16.98 14.24 -3.01
N ARG A 123 -17.25 14.29 -4.32
CA ARG A 123 -17.94 15.40 -4.99
C ARG A 123 -19.46 15.20 -5.06
N GLY A 124 -19.97 14.13 -4.45
CA GLY A 124 -21.40 13.86 -4.40
C GLY A 124 -22.09 14.76 -3.38
N ASN A 125 -23.18 15.40 -3.81
CA ASN A 125 -23.95 16.31 -2.96
C ASN A 125 -24.94 15.57 -2.05
N LYS A 126 -25.34 14.34 -2.41
CA LYS A 126 -26.29 13.52 -1.65
C LYS A 126 -25.62 12.29 -1.05
N GLU A 127 -26.17 11.84 0.07
CA GLU A 127 -25.86 10.55 0.67
C GLU A 127 -26.73 9.47 0.03
N ASN A 128 -26.14 8.31 -0.25
CA ASN A 128 -26.82 7.16 -0.84
C ASN A 128 -26.83 6.00 0.17
N CYS A 129 -27.96 5.28 0.24
CA CYS A 129 -28.12 4.10 1.08
C CYS A 129 -27.09 3.02 0.75
N SER A 130 -26.44 2.46 1.78
CA SER A 130 -25.42 1.43 1.61
C SER A 130 -25.95 0.07 1.13
N ARG A 131 -27.26 -0.19 1.23
CA ARG A 131 -27.90 -1.42 0.74
C ARG A 131 -28.39 -1.31 -0.70
N CYS A 132 -29.07 -0.23 -1.06
CA CYS A 132 -29.74 -0.10 -2.37
C CYS A 132 -29.18 1.02 -3.27
N THR A 133 -28.26 1.84 -2.76
CA THR A 133 -27.61 2.95 -3.50
C THR A 133 -28.54 4.11 -3.89
N LEU A 134 -29.78 4.13 -3.40
CA LEU A 134 -30.73 5.23 -3.61
C LEU A 134 -30.52 6.38 -2.61
N PRO A 135 -30.85 7.63 -2.99
CA PRO A 135 -30.61 8.82 -2.16
C PRO A 135 -31.68 9.09 -1.09
N ASP A 136 -32.80 8.36 -1.10
CA ASP A 136 -34.01 8.77 -0.37
C ASP A 136 -34.14 8.17 1.03
N HIS A 137 -33.16 7.40 1.50
CA HIS A 137 -33.12 6.87 2.86
C HIS A 137 -31.70 6.54 3.32
N ASN A 138 -31.52 6.48 4.64
CA ASN A 138 -30.31 5.97 5.27
C ASN A 138 -30.43 4.46 5.53
N SER A 139 -29.32 3.75 5.53
CA SER A 139 -29.29 2.29 5.76
C SER A 139 -29.49 1.87 7.24
N GLN A 140 -30.04 2.76 8.07
CA GLN A 140 -30.31 2.55 9.50
C GLN A 140 -31.78 2.20 9.81
N THR A 141 -32.56 1.87 8.78
CA THR A 141 -33.85 1.18 8.90
C THR A 141 -33.73 -0.27 8.42
#